data_AF-A0A317E4L0-F1
#
_entry.id   AF-A0A317E4L0-F1
#
_cell.length_a   1.000
_cell.length_b   1.000
_cell.length_c   1.000
_cell.angle_alpha   90.00
_cell.angle_beta   90.00
_cell.angle_gamma   90.00
#
_symmetry.space_group_name_H-M   'P 1'
#
loop_
_entity.id
_entity.type
_entity.pdbx_description
1 polymer ?
#
loop_
_entity_poly.entity_id
_entity_poly.type
_entity_poly.pdbx_seq_one_letter_code
_entity_poly.pdbx_strand_id
1 'polypeptide(L)'
;MIGQHQGDVTGGPQAAAPPDEDTVGRRCRELADMLNLAAPVPVDVLEAAVRDEAYAQRLLATRRNPRALDFLLKHPPKAAGRSNGELVRAAALAFLRWGKVGFATVDGETLARRRDACLACPHLADPPDSTLYRLAAARDSRKICGSCGCVVWSKTRLPTEACPQAHPDDPRLNRWGEPRRAAAGAASDPKSIPT
;
A
#
# COMPACT_ATOMS: atom_id res chain seq x y z
N MET A 1 41.03 -44.46 14.67
CA MET A 1 40.12 -43.32 14.86
C MET A 1 40.90 -42.07 14.46
N ILE A 2 40.72 -41.64 13.21
CA ILE A 2 41.47 -40.54 12.59
C ILE A 2 40.55 -39.32 12.61
N GLY A 3 41.06 -38.20 13.15
CA GLY A 3 40.36 -36.93 13.23
C GLY A 3 40.52 -36.05 11.98
N GLN A 4 40.04 -34.80 12.14
CA GLN A 4 40.00 -33.69 11.18
C GLN A 4 38.81 -33.77 10.19
N HIS A 5 38.03 -32.74 9.91
CA HIS A 5 38.36 -31.33 9.71
C HIS A 5 37.21 -30.38 10.09
N GLN A 6 37.60 -29.20 10.58
CA GLN A 6 36.79 -28.02 10.84
C GLN A 6 36.28 -27.39 9.54
N GLY A 7 35.01 -26.97 9.52
CA GLY A 7 34.46 -26.04 8.53
C GLY A 7 34.29 -24.67 9.17
N ASP A 8 35.25 -23.79 8.93
CA ASP A 8 35.21 -22.37 9.29
C ASP A 8 34.35 -21.63 8.24
N VAL A 9 33.24 -21.03 8.68
CA VAL A 9 32.33 -20.27 7.81
C VAL A 9 32.51 -18.79 8.13
N THR A 10 33.57 -18.19 7.60
CA THR A 10 33.75 -16.75 7.61
C THR A 10 32.71 -16.09 6.70
N GLY A 11 31.59 -15.68 7.30
CA GLY A 11 30.64 -14.75 6.71
C GLY A 11 31.26 -13.34 6.63
N GLY A 12 31.95 -13.06 5.53
CA GLY A 12 32.35 -11.70 5.16
C GLY A 12 31.13 -10.86 4.74
N PRO A 13 31.17 -9.53 4.92
CA PRO A 13 30.04 -8.64 4.64
C PRO A 13 29.70 -8.66 3.16
N GLN A 14 28.50 -9.14 2.83
CA GLN A 14 28.00 -9.21 1.47
C GLN A 14 27.78 -7.78 0.96
N ALA A 15 28.68 -7.34 0.07
CA ALA A 15 28.64 -6.05 -0.60
C ALA A 15 27.31 -5.90 -1.36
N ALA A 16 26.68 -4.73 -1.22
CA ALA A 16 25.44 -4.40 -1.90
C ALA A 16 25.59 -4.50 -3.43
N ALA A 17 24.68 -5.23 -4.07
CA ALA A 17 24.62 -5.41 -5.51
C ALA A 17 24.47 -4.07 -6.28
N PRO A 18 25.01 -3.94 -7.51
CA PRO A 18 24.98 -2.70 -8.30
C PRO A 18 23.56 -2.35 -8.79
N PRO A 19 23.29 -1.05 -9.10
CA PRO A 19 21.95 -0.59 -9.48
C PRO A 19 21.67 -0.86 -10.97
N ASP A 20 21.03 -1.98 -11.25
CA ASP A 20 20.44 -2.33 -12.54
C ASP A 20 19.06 -1.67 -12.75
N GLU A 21 18.58 -1.60 -14.00
CA GLU A 21 17.27 -1.01 -14.40
C GLU A 21 16.06 -1.56 -13.61
N ASP A 22 16.18 -2.73 -13.00
CA ASP A 22 15.17 -3.28 -12.08
C ASP A 22 14.96 -2.38 -10.84
N THR A 23 15.96 -1.58 -10.48
CA THR A 23 15.93 -0.75 -9.27
C THR A 23 15.10 0.52 -9.43
N VAL A 24 15.16 1.23 -10.57
CA VAL A 24 14.30 2.41 -10.82
C VAL A 24 12.84 1.96 -10.94
N GLY A 25 12.57 0.89 -11.68
CA GLY A 25 11.23 0.32 -11.80
C GLY A 25 10.66 -0.09 -10.44
N ARG A 26 11.49 -0.60 -9.52
CA ARG A 26 11.10 -0.88 -8.13
C ARG A 26 10.71 0.39 -7.38
N ARG A 27 11.45 1.49 -7.52
CA ARG A 27 11.09 2.78 -6.88
C ARG A 27 9.81 3.39 -7.46
N CYS A 28 9.58 3.25 -8.77
CA CYS A 28 8.31 3.65 -9.38
C CYS A 28 7.13 2.83 -8.85
N ARG A 29 7.33 1.53 -8.60
CA ARG A 29 6.33 0.66 -7.96
C ARG A 29 6.07 1.06 -6.50
N GLU A 30 7.11 1.33 -5.74
CA GLU A 30 6.99 1.77 -4.34
C GLU A 30 6.26 3.12 -4.23
N LEU A 31 6.50 4.07 -5.14
CA LEU A 31 5.74 5.32 -5.17
C LEU A 31 4.29 5.10 -5.58
N ALA A 32 4.04 4.26 -6.59
CA ALA A 32 2.67 3.89 -6.97
C ALA A 32 1.89 3.30 -5.79
N ASP A 33 2.54 2.42 -5.04
CA ASP A 33 2.03 1.80 -3.84
C ASP A 33 1.61 2.83 -2.77
N MET A 34 2.45 3.84 -2.51
CA MET A 34 2.11 4.94 -1.59
C MET A 34 0.92 5.78 -2.09
N LEU A 35 0.77 5.89 -3.41
CA LEU A 35 -0.30 6.63 -4.06
C LEU A 35 -1.58 5.80 -4.28
N ASN A 36 -1.62 4.55 -3.80
CA ASN A 36 -2.71 3.59 -4.04
C ASN A 36 -2.96 3.30 -5.54
N LEU A 37 -1.90 3.34 -6.35
CA LEU A 37 -1.94 3.04 -7.78
C LEU A 37 -1.59 1.57 -8.03
N ALA A 38 -2.23 0.97 -9.02
CA ALA A 38 -1.96 -0.42 -9.41
C ALA A 38 -0.78 -0.56 -10.38
N ALA A 39 -0.53 0.49 -11.16
CA ALA A 39 0.58 0.54 -12.12
C ALA A 39 1.75 1.34 -11.51
N PRO A 40 3.01 0.97 -11.84
CA PRO A 40 4.15 1.81 -11.52
C PRO A 40 3.93 3.23 -12.03
N VAL A 41 4.35 4.24 -11.26
CA VAL A 41 4.31 5.62 -11.76
C VAL A 41 5.32 5.79 -12.91
N PRO A 42 5.06 6.71 -13.84
CA PRO A 42 6.06 7.17 -14.79
C PRO A 42 7.36 7.63 -14.10
N VAL A 43 8.51 7.44 -14.76
CA VAL A 43 9.82 7.77 -14.18
C VAL A 43 9.96 9.28 -13.92
N ASP A 44 9.41 10.11 -14.80
CA ASP A 44 9.38 11.58 -14.64
C ASP A 44 8.56 12.01 -13.40
N VAL A 45 7.48 11.30 -13.08
CA VAL A 45 6.72 11.50 -11.83
C VAL A 45 7.57 11.15 -10.61
N LEU A 46 8.32 10.04 -10.65
CA LEU A 46 9.25 9.67 -9.58
C LEU A 46 10.34 10.74 -9.41
N GLU A 47 10.97 11.18 -10.50
CA GLU A 47 11.99 12.23 -10.48
C GLU A 47 11.46 13.54 -9.91
N ALA A 48 10.28 13.97 -10.36
CA ALA A 48 9.60 15.16 -9.90
C ALA A 48 9.28 15.08 -8.40
N ALA A 49 8.71 13.96 -7.93
CA ALA A 49 8.34 13.77 -6.53
C ALA A 49 9.57 13.75 -5.60
N VAL A 50 10.68 13.16 -6.05
CA VAL A 50 11.91 13.12 -5.25
C VAL A 50 12.59 14.49 -5.16
N ARG A 51 12.39 15.36 -6.16
CA ARG A 51 13.02 16.70 -6.19
C ARG A 51 12.17 17.79 -5.58
N ASP A 52 10.86 17.74 -5.78
CA ASP A 52 9.91 18.76 -5.35
C ASP A 52 9.01 18.20 -4.24
N GLU A 53 9.32 18.62 -3.01
CA GLU A 53 8.58 18.19 -1.83
C GLU A 53 7.12 18.66 -1.84
N ALA A 54 6.83 19.85 -2.38
CA ALA A 54 5.46 20.34 -2.48
C ALA A 54 4.66 19.54 -3.52
N TYR A 55 5.29 19.09 -4.60
CA TYR A 55 4.68 18.16 -5.55
C TYR A 55 4.43 16.77 -4.92
N ALA A 56 5.41 16.22 -4.20
CA ALA A 56 5.22 14.96 -3.47
C ALA A 56 4.08 15.04 -2.44
N GLN A 57 4.03 16.11 -1.63
CA GLN A 57 2.95 16.33 -0.68
C GLN A 57 1.58 16.44 -1.36
N ARG A 58 1.50 17.12 -2.52
CA ARG A 58 0.27 17.18 -3.30
C ARG A 58 -0.17 15.81 -3.79
N LEU A 59 0.72 15.02 -4.40
CA LEU A 59 0.43 13.65 -4.84
C LEU A 59 -0.15 12.82 -3.70
N LEU A 60 0.50 12.88 -2.54
CA LEU A 60 0.11 12.14 -1.35
C LEU A 60 -1.21 12.64 -0.77
N ALA A 61 -1.44 13.94 -0.71
CA ALA A 61 -2.70 14.54 -0.23
C ALA A 61 -3.88 14.19 -1.14
N THR A 62 -3.66 14.12 -2.46
CA THR A 62 -4.69 13.80 -3.45
C THR A 62 -4.87 12.30 -3.69
N ARG A 63 -4.13 11.42 -3.01
CA ARG A 63 -4.17 9.96 -3.25
C ARG A 63 -5.54 9.31 -3.10
N ARG A 64 -6.47 9.96 -2.39
CA ARG A 64 -7.88 9.54 -2.23
C ARG A 64 -8.86 10.24 -3.17
N ASN A 65 -8.36 11.17 -4.00
CA ASN A 65 -9.12 11.89 -5.02
C ASN A 65 -8.57 11.51 -6.42
N PRO A 66 -9.17 10.52 -7.09
CA PRO A 66 -8.65 9.99 -8.35
C PRO A 66 -8.49 11.04 -9.46
N ARG A 67 -9.38 12.04 -9.53
CA ARG A 67 -9.33 13.09 -10.57
C ARG A 67 -8.15 14.04 -10.34
N ALA A 68 -7.95 14.47 -9.10
CA ALA A 68 -6.83 15.34 -8.75
C ALA A 68 -5.49 14.61 -8.88
N LEU A 69 -5.45 13.33 -8.49
CA LEU A 69 -4.26 12.49 -8.64
C LEU A 69 -3.90 12.29 -10.11
N ASP A 70 -4.87 11.93 -10.96
CA ASP A 70 -4.67 11.75 -12.40
C ASP A 70 -4.13 13.03 -13.07
N PHE A 71 -4.66 14.19 -12.69
CA PHE A 71 -4.16 15.48 -13.16
C PHE A 71 -2.68 15.69 -12.80
N LEU A 72 -2.28 15.42 -11.55
CA LEU A 72 -0.89 15.58 -11.12
C LEU A 72 0.04 14.60 -11.83
N LEU A 73 -0.38 13.34 -12.01
CA LEU A 73 0.41 12.32 -12.72
C LEU A 73 0.67 12.69 -14.19
N LYS A 74 -0.27 13.39 -14.84
CA LYS A 74 -0.14 13.85 -16.23
C LYS A 74 0.65 15.14 -16.39
N HIS A 75 0.83 15.88 -15.30
CA HIS A 75 1.50 17.18 -15.30
C HIS A 75 2.61 17.25 -14.24
N PRO A 76 3.61 16.35 -14.26
CA PRO A 76 4.75 16.46 -13.37
C PRO A 76 5.57 17.72 -13.68
N PRO A 77 6.09 18.43 -12.66
CA PRO A 77 7.02 19.53 -12.88
C PRO A 77 8.29 19.03 -13.57
N LYS A 78 8.81 19.79 -14.54
CA LYS A 78 9.99 19.40 -15.32
C LYS A 78 11.20 19.11 -14.43
N ALA A 79 11.64 17.86 -14.37
CA ALA A 79 12.88 17.47 -13.73
C ALA A 79 14.06 17.68 -14.69
N ALA A 80 15.19 18.17 -14.17
CA ALA A 80 16.47 18.05 -14.87
C ALA A 80 16.96 16.63 -14.60
N GLY A 81 16.91 15.77 -15.61
CA GLY A 81 17.07 14.32 -15.46
C GLY A 81 18.26 13.93 -14.59
N ARG A 82 18.07 12.91 -13.74
CA ARG A 82 19.13 12.33 -12.90
C ARG A 82 19.66 11.05 -13.53
N SER A 83 20.88 10.66 -13.16
CA SER A 83 21.28 9.28 -13.43
C SER A 83 20.40 8.30 -12.63
N ASN A 84 20.22 7.09 -13.16
CA ASN A 84 19.40 6.05 -12.50
C ASN A 84 19.86 5.78 -11.05
N GLY A 85 21.17 5.74 -10.81
CA GLY A 85 21.72 5.52 -9.46
C GLY A 85 21.39 6.65 -8.48
N GLU A 86 21.48 7.90 -8.92
CA GLU A 86 21.11 9.06 -8.11
C GLU A 86 19.60 9.09 -7.83
N LEU A 87 18.79 8.77 -8.83
CA LEU A 87 17.33 8.70 -8.68
C LEU A 87 16.93 7.64 -7.66
N VAL A 88 17.50 6.45 -7.74
CA VAL A 88 17.25 5.35 -6.79
C VAL A 88 17.61 5.77 -5.36
N ARG A 89 18.80 6.35 -5.16
CA ARG A 89 19.26 6.79 -3.83
C ARG A 89 18.35 7.88 -3.28
N ALA A 90 18.02 8.87 -4.09
CA ALA A 90 17.18 9.98 -3.67
C ALA A 90 15.73 9.53 -3.39
N ALA A 91 15.19 8.59 -4.17
CA ALA A 91 13.90 7.96 -3.91
C ALA A 91 13.89 7.22 -2.57
N ALA A 92 14.91 6.40 -2.29
CA ALA A 92 15.00 5.67 -1.01
C ALA A 92 15.00 6.63 0.19
N LEU A 93 15.76 7.72 0.13
CA LEU A 93 15.80 8.74 1.19
C LEU A 93 14.47 9.48 1.34
N ALA A 94 13.81 9.82 0.22
CA ALA A 94 12.50 10.46 0.23
C ALA A 94 11.45 9.55 0.86
N PHE A 95 11.43 8.27 0.50
CA PHE A 95 10.50 7.28 1.06
C PHE A 95 10.69 7.08 2.56
N LEU A 96 11.94 7.01 3.04
CA LEU A 96 12.23 6.93 4.48
C LEU A 96 11.72 8.17 5.23
N ARG A 97 11.89 9.36 4.66
CA ARG A 97 11.34 10.60 5.23
C ARG A 97 9.82 10.54 5.31
N TRP A 98 9.15 10.19 4.20
CA TRP A 98 7.69 10.15 4.14
C TRP A 98 7.11 9.04 5.03
N GLY A 99 7.76 7.88 5.12
CA GLY A 99 7.36 6.79 6.01
C GLY A 99 7.25 7.21 7.48
N LYS A 100 8.10 8.13 7.94
CA LYS A 100 8.04 8.70 9.31
C LYS A 100 6.84 9.63 9.56
N VAL A 101 6.20 10.17 8.51
CA VAL A 101 5.17 11.23 8.62
C VAL A 101 3.73 10.72 8.38
N GLY A 102 3.52 9.41 8.20
CA GLY A 102 2.15 8.83 8.20
C GLY A 102 1.75 8.02 6.96
N PHE A 103 2.72 7.48 6.21
CA PHE A 103 2.47 6.59 5.06
C PHE A 103 2.83 5.13 5.36
N ALA A 104 2.84 4.74 6.64
CA ALA A 104 3.08 3.36 7.03
C ALA A 104 2.06 2.44 6.33
N THR A 105 2.57 1.47 5.57
CA THR A 105 1.81 0.29 5.19
C THR A 105 2.05 -0.79 6.24
N VAL A 106 1.11 -1.72 6.36
CA VAL A 106 1.37 -2.96 7.11
C VAL A 106 2.51 -3.76 6.45
N ASP A 107 3.15 -4.63 7.23
CA ASP A 107 4.17 -5.55 6.73
C ASP A 107 3.59 -6.54 5.70
N GLY A 108 4.48 -7.20 4.95
CA GLY A 108 4.09 -8.08 3.84
C GLY A 108 3.25 -9.29 4.27
N GLU A 109 3.52 -9.84 5.46
CA GLU A 109 2.77 -10.97 6.01
C GLU A 109 1.35 -10.54 6.38
N THR A 110 1.21 -9.41 7.07
CA THR A 110 -0.09 -8.81 7.40
C THR A 110 -0.87 -8.46 6.13
N LEU A 111 -0.21 -7.91 5.12
CA LEU A 111 -0.85 -7.61 3.84
C LEU A 111 -1.37 -8.88 3.15
N ALA A 112 -0.54 -9.93 3.06
CA ALA A 112 -0.92 -11.20 2.44
C ALA A 112 -2.12 -11.81 3.16
N ARG A 113 -2.05 -11.95 4.49
CA ARG A 113 -3.15 -12.47 5.32
C ARG A 113 -4.46 -11.70 5.11
N ARG A 114 -4.41 -10.37 5.20
CA ARG A 114 -5.59 -9.50 5.01
C ARG A 114 -6.15 -9.63 3.59
N ARG A 115 -5.29 -9.72 2.58
CA ARG A 115 -5.69 -9.86 1.17
C ARG A 115 -6.35 -11.21 0.92
N ASP A 116 -5.79 -12.29 1.42
CA ASP A 116 -6.33 -13.63 1.22
C ASP A 116 -7.70 -13.78 1.89
N ALA A 117 -7.86 -13.21 3.09
CA ALA A 117 -9.17 -13.10 3.74
C ALA A 117 -10.19 -12.31 2.91
N CYS A 118 -9.78 -11.24 2.22
CA CYS A 118 -10.65 -10.50 1.31
C CYS A 118 -10.98 -11.31 0.05
N LEU A 119 -10.01 -12.01 -0.54
CA LEU A 119 -10.21 -12.82 -1.74
C LEU A 119 -11.14 -14.02 -1.51
N ALA A 120 -11.16 -14.57 -0.30
CA ALA A 120 -12.10 -15.62 0.13
C ALA A 120 -13.46 -15.09 0.61
N CYS A 121 -13.66 -13.76 0.66
CA CYS A 121 -14.84 -13.16 1.27
C CYS A 121 -16.06 -13.24 0.32
N PRO A 122 -17.24 -13.67 0.81
CA PRO A 122 -18.46 -13.71 -0.02
C PRO A 122 -18.95 -12.32 -0.45
N HIS A 123 -18.46 -11.24 0.18
CA HIS A 123 -18.76 -9.87 -0.23
C HIS A 123 -17.82 -9.33 -1.31
N LEU A 124 -16.89 -10.14 -1.83
CA LEU A 124 -15.98 -9.70 -2.89
C LEU A 124 -16.78 -9.48 -4.19
N ALA A 125 -16.69 -8.29 -4.77
CA ALA A 125 -17.43 -7.93 -5.96
C ALA A 125 -16.51 -7.26 -6.99
N ASP A 126 -16.89 -7.31 -8.26
CA ASP A 126 -16.26 -6.49 -9.29
C ASP A 126 -16.71 -5.03 -9.17
N PRO A 127 -15.85 -4.07 -9.56
CA PRO A 127 -16.21 -2.67 -9.50
C PRO A 127 -17.28 -2.37 -10.57
N PRO A 128 -18.22 -1.45 -10.30
CA PRO A 128 -19.24 -1.07 -11.28
C PRO A 128 -18.59 -0.41 -12.50
N ASP A 129 -19.17 -0.64 -13.68
CA ASP A 129 -18.60 -0.34 -15.00
C ASP A 129 -18.65 1.17 -15.40
N SER A 130 -18.24 2.03 -14.47
CA SER A 130 -18.16 3.48 -14.66
C SER A 130 -16.73 3.93 -14.96
N THR A 131 -16.58 5.00 -15.75
CA THR A 131 -15.31 5.58 -16.19
C THR A 131 -14.36 5.94 -15.04
N LEU A 132 -14.89 6.26 -13.85
CA LEU A 132 -14.11 6.48 -12.62
C LEU A 132 -13.33 5.23 -12.18
N TYR A 133 -13.88 4.04 -12.43
CA TYR A 133 -13.21 2.78 -12.20
C TYR A 133 -12.42 2.30 -13.40
N ARG A 134 -12.32 2.95 -14.56
CA ARG A 134 -11.47 2.45 -15.67
C ARG A 134 -10.02 2.94 -15.60
N LEU A 135 -9.75 4.08 -14.97
CA LEU A 135 -8.40 4.69 -14.92
C LEU A 135 -7.37 3.98 -14.00
N ALA A 136 -7.75 2.96 -13.24
CA ALA A 136 -6.80 2.19 -12.39
C ALA A 136 -6.61 0.72 -12.81
N ALA A 137 -6.87 0.38 -14.09
CA ALA A 137 -7.20 -0.99 -14.57
C ALA A 137 -6.04 -1.92 -14.93
N ALA A 138 -4.80 -1.58 -14.59
CA ALA A 138 -3.67 -2.25 -15.22
C ALA A 138 -3.13 -3.51 -14.51
N ARG A 139 -3.72 -3.99 -13.40
CA ARG A 139 -3.46 -5.34 -12.87
C ARG A 139 -4.70 -5.98 -12.24
N ASP A 140 -4.72 -7.32 -12.34
CA ASP A 140 -5.79 -8.27 -12.03
C ASP A 140 -6.86 -7.80 -11.05
N SER A 141 -8.09 -7.77 -11.56
CA SER A 141 -9.36 -7.77 -10.81
C SER A 141 -9.38 -6.79 -9.63
N ARG A 142 -9.77 -5.53 -9.89
CA ARG A 142 -10.05 -4.52 -8.84
C ARG A 142 -11.29 -4.85 -8.05
N LYS A 143 -11.23 -5.97 -7.33
CA LYS A 143 -12.29 -6.41 -6.47
C LYS A 143 -12.52 -5.36 -5.39
N ILE A 144 -13.77 -4.96 -5.25
CA ILE A 144 -14.25 -4.11 -4.18
C ILE A 144 -14.92 -4.99 -3.14
N CYS A 145 -14.94 -4.53 -1.89
CA CYS A 145 -15.76 -5.16 -0.88
C CYS A 145 -17.20 -4.63 -0.99
N GLY A 146 -18.15 -5.47 -1.39
CA GLY A 146 -19.58 -5.13 -1.45
C GLY A 146 -20.19 -4.75 -0.10
N SER A 147 -19.55 -5.10 1.02
CA SER A 147 -20.00 -4.67 2.35
C SER A 147 -19.58 -3.24 2.72
N CYS A 148 -18.44 -2.74 2.22
CA CYS A 148 -17.92 -1.43 2.65
C CYS A 148 -17.51 -0.51 1.51
N GLY A 149 -17.67 -0.94 0.25
CA GLY A 149 -17.32 -0.19 -0.96
C GLY A 149 -15.82 0.02 -1.18
N CYS A 150 -14.96 -0.41 -0.26
CA CYS A 150 -13.53 -0.18 -0.36
C CYS A 150 -12.87 -1.04 -1.44
N VAL A 151 -11.86 -0.49 -2.10
CA VAL A 151 -10.93 -1.26 -2.93
C VAL A 151 -10.11 -2.17 -2.01
N VAL A 152 -10.17 -3.48 -2.23
CA VAL A 152 -9.54 -4.48 -1.36
C VAL A 152 -8.05 -4.19 -1.18
N TRP A 153 -7.33 -3.99 -2.28
CA TRP A 153 -5.89 -3.70 -2.27
C TRP A 153 -5.53 -2.48 -1.42
N SER A 154 -6.26 -1.37 -1.58
CA SER A 154 -5.97 -0.14 -0.84
C SER A 154 -6.27 -0.29 0.64
N LYS A 155 -7.35 -1.00 1.00
CA LYS A 155 -7.78 -1.12 2.39
C LYS A 155 -6.85 -2.03 3.20
N THR A 156 -6.46 -3.18 2.65
CA THR A 156 -5.67 -4.17 3.38
C THR A 156 -4.27 -3.66 3.75
N ARG A 157 -3.73 -2.69 2.99
CA ARG A 157 -2.40 -2.11 3.20
C ARG A 157 -2.29 -1.10 4.33
N LEU A 158 -3.41 -0.52 4.76
CA LEU A 158 -3.38 0.58 5.72
C LEU A 158 -3.42 0.04 7.17
N PRO A 159 -2.50 0.46 8.05
CA PRO A 159 -2.43 -0.04 9.43
C PRO A 159 -3.60 0.46 10.29
N THR A 160 -4.22 1.57 9.90
CA THR A 160 -5.38 2.15 10.60
C THR A 160 -6.71 1.53 10.17
N GLU A 161 -6.73 0.78 9.07
CA GLU A 161 -7.95 0.14 8.57
C GLU A 161 -8.27 -1.15 9.31
N ALA A 162 -9.55 -1.51 9.32
CA ALA A 162 -10.07 -2.78 9.82
C ALA A 162 -11.22 -3.27 8.94
N CYS A 163 -11.41 -4.59 8.87
CA CYS A 163 -12.61 -5.14 8.25
C CYS A 163 -13.84 -4.88 9.15
N PRO A 164 -14.96 -4.34 8.62
CA PRO A 164 -16.15 -4.09 9.43
C PRO A 164 -16.92 -5.38 9.77
N GLN A 165 -16.74 -6.43 8.97
CA GLN A 165 -17.40 -7.71 9.12
C GLN A 165 -16.73 -8.54 10.22
N ALA A 166 -17.55 -9.18 11.05
CA ALA A 166 -17.09 -10.12 12.06
C ALA A 166 -16.52 -11.40 11.42
N HIS A 167 -15.58 -12.04 12.10
CA HIS A 167 -15.12 -13.38 11.74
C HIS A 167 -16.29 -14.37 11.89
N PRO A 168 -16.45 -15.35 10.97
CA PRO A 168 -17.55 -16.32 11.05
C PRO A 168 -17.54 -17.13 12.35
N ASP A 169 -16.35 -17.46 12.87
CA ASP A 169 -16.19 -18.35 14.02
C ASP A 169 -15.85 -17.64 15.34
N ASP A 170 -15.44 -16.35 15.33
CA ASP A 170 -15.15 -15.59 16.56
C ASP A 170 -15.64 -14.13 16.41
N PRO A 171 -16.75 -13.73 17.08
CA PRO A 171 -17.31 -12.39 16.94
C PRO A 171 -16.41 -11.28 17.50
N ARG A 172 -15.38 -11.62 18.29
CA ARG A 172 -14.38 -10.66 18.80
C ARG A 172 -13.35 -10.29 17.75
N LEU A 173 -13.23 -11.09 16.68
CA LEU A 173 -12.33 -10.87 15.56
C LEU A 173 -13.09 -10.37 14.34
N ASN A 174 -12.41 -9.63 13.48
CA ASN A 174 -12.91 -9.26 12.17
C ASN A 174 -12.55 -10.37 11.14
N ARG A 175 -13.07 -10.28 9.92
CA ARG A 175 -12.74 -11.29 8.88
C ARG A 175 -11.25 -11.40 8.52
N TRP A 176 -10.39 -10.46 8.93
CA TRP A 176 -8.93 -10.57 8.78
C TRP A 176 -8.25 -11.31 9.93
N GLY A 177 -9.01 -11.82 10.91
CA GLY A 177 -8.48 -12.46 12.11
C GLY A 177 -7.92 -11.47 13.12
N GLU A 178 -8.24 -10.17 13.00
CA GLU A 178 -7.73 -9.12 13.88
C GLU A 178 -8.81 -8.70 14.88
N PRO A 179 -8.43 -8.18 16.07
CA PRO A 179 -9.41 -7.69 17.03
C PRO A 179 -10.39 -6.71 16.39
N ARG A 180 -11.69 -6.96 16.54
CA ARG A 180 -12.69 -5.96 16.14
C ARG A 180 -12.49 -4.75 17.03
N ARG A 181 -12.24 -3.61 16.40
CA ARG A 181 -12.46 -2.32 17.07
C ARG A 181 -13.93 -2.33 17.47
N ALA A 182 -14.21 -2.19 18.77
CA ALA A 182 -15.58 -1.96 19.22
C ALA A 182 -16.14 -0.82 18.37
N ALA A 183 -17.35 -1.00 17.82
CA ALA A 183 -18.00 0.06 17.08
C ALA A 183 -18.10 1.28 18.00
N ALA A 184 -17.25 2.28 17.80
CA ALA A 184 -17.45 3.59 18.38
C ALA A 184 -18.73 4.14 17.74
N GLY A 185 -19.89 3.85 18.35
CA GLY A 185 -21.20 4.28 17.85
C GLY A 185 -22.33 3.24 17.84
N ALA A 186 -22.29 2.15 18.64
CA ALA A 186 -23.54 1.46 18.96
C ALA A 186 -24.23 2.21 20.11
N ALA A 187 -25.20 3.03 19.74
CA ALA A 187 -26.04 3.81 20.62
C ALA A 187 -26.72 2.94 21.71
N SER A 188 -26.92 3.59 22.85
CA SER A 188 -27.65 3.15 24.03
C SER A 188 -28.94 2.41 23.72
N ASP A 189 -29.17 1.32 24.45
CA ASP A 189 -30.46 0.65 24.62
C ASP A 189 -31.58 1.65 24.94
N PRO A 190 -32.65 1.74 24.13
CA PRO A 190 -33.89 2.37 24.55
C PRO A 190 -34.93 1.28 24.81
N LYS A 191 -34.85 0.59 25.96
CA LYS A 191 -36.02 -0.08 26.56
C LYS A 191 -35.73 -0.56 27.98
N SER A 192 -36.13 0.25 28.96
CA SER A 192 -36.78 -0.18 30.21
C SER A 192 -37.10 1.06 31.05
N ILE A 193 -38.26 1.68 30.79
CA ILE A 193 -38.95 2.50 31.79
C ILE A 193 -40.12 1.62 32.26
N PRO A 194 -40.11 1.07 33.49
CA PRO A 194 -41.30 0.47 34.05
C PRO A 194 -42.33 1.57 34.37
N THR A 195 -43.58 1.25 34.12
CA THR A 195 -44.78 2.09 34.31
C THR A 195 -45.02 2.39 35.78
#